data_AF-A0A4Z0C9L5-F1
#
_entry.id   AF-A0A4Z0C9L5-F1
#
_cell.length_a   1.000
_cell.length_b   1.000
_cell.length_c   1.000
_cell.angle_alpha   90.00
_cell.angle_beta   90.00
_cell.angle_gamma   90.00
#
_symmetry.space_group_name_H-M   'P 1'
#
loop_
_entity.id
_entity.type
_entity.pdbx_description
1 polymer ?
#
loop_
_entity_poly.entity_id
_entity_poly.type
_entity_poly.pdbx_seq_one_letter_code
_entity_poly.pdbx_strand_id
1 'polypeptide(L)'
;MSYDFLVFKPTVEVRSMADLSEEAMAPQQAAEVMAALSRLYPLLQWRDTSVPGAPPHFGAQYEDGETWYEFSVESPSSLAWSIRTSHRATQRAVVAQICRTLGCLAFDGQAMTMIGPDGKTFATG
;
A
#
# COMPACT_ATOMS: atom_id res chain seq x y z
N MET A 1 3.99 9.91 15.21
CA MET A 1 3.52 8.51 15.11
C MET A 1 3.19 8.24 13.64
N SER A 2 3.68 7.14 13.07
CA SER A 2 3.42 6.73 11.68
C SER A 2 2.43 5.57 11.66
N TYR A 3 1.71 5.39 10.55
CA TYR A 3 0.89 4.23 10.27
C TYR A 3 1.49 3.44 9.13
N ASP A 4 1.49 2.12 9.26
CA ASP A 4 2.04 1.18 8.30
C ASP A 4 0.91 0.30 7.77
N PHE A 5 0.76 0.29 6.45
CA PHE A 5 -0.22 -0.53 5.74
C PHE A 5 0.53 -1.52 4.86
N LEU A 6 0.10 -2.78 4.89
CA LEU A 6 0.57 -3.81 3.95
C LEU A 6 -0.45 -3.96 2.83
N VAL A 7 -0.02 -3.82 1.58
CA VAL A 7 -0.89 -3.81 0.41
C VAL A 7 -0.64 -5.04 -0.44
N PHE A 8 -1.72 -5.71 -0.85
CA PHE A 8 -1.68 -6.92 -1.67
C PHE A 8 -2.80 -6.90 -2.71
N LYS A 9 -2.60 -7.68 -3.78
CA LYS A 9 -3.57 -7.80 -4.88
C LYS A 9 -4.27 -9.14 -4.82
N PRO A 10 -5.56 -9.21 -4.47
CA PRO A 10 -6.26 -10.49 -4.38
C PRO A 10 -6.53 -11.09 -5.77
N THR A 11 -6.48 -12.42 -5.89
CA THR A 11 -6.93 -13.18 -7.07
C THR A 11 -8.36 -13.70 -6.93
N VAL A 12 -8.89 -13.68 -5.71
CA VAL A 12 -10.24 -14.16 -5.32
C VAL A 12 -10.98 -13.10 -4.51
N GLU A 13 -12.28 -13.30 -4.29
CA GLU A 13 -13.04 -12.45 -3.38
C GLU A 13 -12.56 -12.68 -1.93
N VAL A 14 -12.05 -11.64 -1.29
CA VAL A 14 -11.61 -11.67 0.12
C VAL A 14 -12.70 -11.03 0.98
N ARG A 15 -13.26 -11.80 1.92
CA ARG A 15 -14.31 -11.35 2.86
C ARG A 15 -13.79 -11.21 4.29
N SER A 16 -12.68 -11.89 4.59
CA SER A 16 -12.03 -11.92 5.88
C SER A 16 -10.53 -12.12 5.74
N MET A 17 -9.77 -11.94 6.82
CA MET A 17 -8.34 -12.25 6.84
C MET A 17 -8.06 -13.75 6.65
N ALA A 18 -9.00 -14.63 7.00
CA ALA A 18 -8.86 -16.07 6.81
C ALA A 18 -8.81 -16.47 5.33
N ASP A 19 -9.31 -15.60 4.44
CA ASP A 19 -9.26 -15.81 2.99
C ASP A 19 -7.89 -15.41 2.41
N LEU A 20 -7.00 -14.83 3.21
CA LEU A 20 -5.67 -14.42 2.77
C LEU A 20 -4.67 -15.57 2.91
N SER A 21 -4.32 -16.15 1.77
CA SER A 21 -3.18 -17.05 1.61
C SER A 21 -2.27 -16.54 0.48
N GLU A 22 -1.07 -17.09 0.35
CA GLU A 22 -0.20 -16.78 -0.79
C GLU A 22 -0.89 -17.08 -2.14
N GLU A 23 -1.71 -18.13 -2.19
CA GLU A 23 -2.47 -18.55 -3.38
C GLU A 23 -3.61 -17.57 -3.73
N ALA A 24 -4.14 -16.87 -2.71
CA ALA A 24 -5.15 -15.84 -2.87
C ALA A 24 -4.57 -14.47 -3.31
N MET A 25 -3.24 -14.38 -3.50
CA MET A 25 -2.54 -13.14 -3.85
C MET A 25 -1.85 -13.25 -5.22
N ALA A 26 -2.02 -12.21 -6.03
CA ALA A 26 -1.28 -12.05 -7.27
C ALA A 26 0.05 -11.33 -7.00
N PRO A 27 1.16 -11.80 -7.58
CA PRO A 27 2.38 -11.00 -7.65
C PRO A 27 2.12 -9.65 -8.33
N GLN A 28 2.74 -8.60 -7.80
CA GLN A 28 2.62 -7.24 -8.31
C GLN A 28 3.95 -6.79 -8.86
N GLN A 29 3.95 -6.31 -10.11
CA GLN A 29 5.15 -5.79 -10.74
C GLN A 29 5.47 -4.40 -10.20
N ALA A 30 6.68 -4.22 -9.68
CA ALA A 30 7.11 -2.95 -9.08
C ALA A 30 6.89 -1.75 -10.02
N ALA A 31 7.26 -1.90 -11.29
CA ALA A 31 7.09 -0.86 -12.30
C ALA A 31 5.62 -0.44 -12.51
N GLU A 32 4.68 -1.37 -12.44
CA GLU A 32 3.25 -1.07 -12.58
C GLU A 32 2.71 -0.32 -11.37
N VAL A 33 3.08 -0.78 -10.16
CA VAL A 33 2.72 -0.14 -8.90
C VAL A 33 3.27 1.28 -8.87
N MET A 34 4.56 1.45 -9.17
CA MET A 34 5.21 2.75 -9.24
C MET A 34 4.55 3.67 -10.26
N ALA A 35 4.27 3.19 -11.47
CA ALA A 35 3.65 3.99 -12.52
C ALA A 35 2.23 4.43 -12.18
N ALA A 36 1.46 3.62 -11.45
CA ALA A 36 0.13 3.99 -10.98
C ALA A 36 0.19 4.99 -9.81
N LEU A 37 1.09 4.77 -8.84
CA LEU A 37 1.31 5.68 -7.73
C LEU A 37 1.79 7.07 -8.22
N SER A 38 2.72 7.12 -9.18
CA SER A 38 3.16 8.39 -9.79
C SER A 38 2.04 9.13 -10.54
N ARG A 39 1.03 8.41 -11.04
CA ARG A 39 -0.16 9.03 -11.66
C ARG A 39 -1.12 9.61 -10.62
N LEU A 40 -1.27 8.93 -9.49
CA LEU A 40 -2.09 9.39 -8.36
C LEU A 40 -1.44 10.55 -7.59
N TYR A 41 -0.11 10.53 -7.51
CA TYR A 41 0.70 11.45 -6.74
C TYR A 41 1.77 12.05 -7.66
N PRO A 42 1.44 13.10 -8.46
CA PRO A 42 2.36 13.63 -9.46
C PRO A 42 3.66 14.23 -8.89
N LEU A 43 3.68 14.56 -7.59
CA LEU A 43 4.85 15.08 -6.89
C LEU A 43 5.67 13.96 -6.21
N LEU A 44 5.27 12.70 -6.38
CA LEU A 44 5.96 11.55 -5.82
C LEU A 44 7.37 11.42 -6.39
N GLN A 45 8.37 11.46 -5.51
CA GLN A 45 9.76 11.27 -5.89
C GLN A 45 10.20 9.85 -5.54
N TRP A 46 10.61 9.09 -6.56
CA TRP A 46 11.21 7.77 -6.39
C TRP A 46 12.72 7.89 -6.17
N ARG A 47 13.21 7.11 -5.21
CA ARG A 47 14.62 6.90 -4.94
C ARG A 47 14.90 5.42 -5.15
N ASP A 48 15.85 5.11 -6.02
CA ASP A 48 16.45 3.78 -6.03
C ASP A 48 17.37 3.68 -4.83
N THR A 49 17.04 2.80 -3.89
CA THR A 49 17.94 2.53 -2.78
C THR A 49 18.84 1.37 -3.18
N SER A 50 20.04 1.68 -3.67
CA SER A 50 21.09 0.69 -3.89
C SER A 50 21.76 0.23 -2.57
N VAL A 51 21.10 0.43 -1.44
CA VAL A 51 21.62 0.15 -0.10
C VAL A 51 21.21 -1.26 0.30
N PRO A 52 22.15 -2.13 0.72
CA PRO A 52 21.82 -3.46 1.22
C PRO A 52 20.82 -3.38 2.39
N GLY A 53 19.69 -4.08 2.26
CA GLY A 53 18.66 -4.15 3.31
C GLY A 53 17.56 -3.08 3.24
N ALA A 54 17.60 -2.16 2.27
CA ALA A 54 16.50 -1.23 2.00
C ALA A 54 15.60 -1.76 0.85
N PRO A 55 14.28 -1.46 0.86
CA PRO A 55 13.38 -1.86 -0.21
C PRO A 55 13.81 -1.19 -1.52
N PRO A 56 14.00 -1.94 -2.62
CA PRO A 56 14.68 -1.47 -3.84
C PRO A 56 14.09 -0.18 -4.42
N HIS A 57 12.78 0.03 -4.26
CA HIS A 57 12.11 1.25 -4.70
C HIS A 57 11.39 1.93 -3.53
N PHE A 58 11.83 3.16 -3.23
CA PHE A 58 11.26 4.00 -2.19
C PHE A 58 10.69 5.28 -2.80
N GLY A 59 9.39 5.51 -2.65
CA GLY A 59 8.71 6.73 -3.10
C GLY A 59 8.28 7.57 -1.91
N ALA A 60 8.46 8.90 -1.95
CA ALA A 60 7.90 9.77 -0.93
C ALA A 60 7.26 11.04 -1.49
N GLN A 61 6.13 11.44 -0.91
CA GLN A 61 5.45 12.72 -1.13
C GLN A 61 5.18 13.40 0.21
N TYR A 62 5.46 14.70 0.28
CA TYR A 62 5.23 15.56 1.45
C TYR A 62 4.36 16.72 0.99
N GLU A 63 3.15 16.82 1.53
CA GLU A 63 2.18 17.84 1.09
C GLU A 63 2.28 19.13 1.92
N ASP A 64 2.44 19.05 3.26
CA ASP A 64 2.50 20.24 4.13
C ASP A 64 3.23 20.00 5.48
N GLY A 65 4.31 19.21 5.48
CA GLY A 65 5.12 18.91 6.67
C GLY A 65 4.45 17.99 7.71
N GLU A 66 3.13 18.08 7.87
CA GLU A 66 2.32 17.20 8.72
C GLU A 66 1.69 16.03 7.95
N THR A 67 1.50 16.16 6.63
CA THR A 67 0.95 15.13 5.75
C THR A 67 2.03 14.59 4.82
N TRP A 68 2.29 13.30 4.93
CA TRP A 68 3.26 12.62 4.07
C TRP A 68 2.90 11.16 3.81
N TYR A 69 3.42 10.64 2.69
CA TYR A 69 3.30 9.26 2.25
C TYR A 69 4.66 8.75 1.83
N GLU A 70 5.00 7.55 2.30
CA GLU A 70 6.17 6.78 1.91
C GLU A 70 5.69 5.45 1.36
N PHE A 71 6.24 5.03 0.23
CA PHE A 71 5.90 3.79 -0.46
C PHE A 71 7.15 2.94 -0.55
N SER A 72 7.09 1.72 -0.05
CA SER A 72 8.18 0.74 -0.19
C SER A 72 7.69 -0.40 -1.07
N VAL A 73 8.21 -0.45 -2.30
CA VAL A 73 7.86 -1.47 -3.28
C VAL A 73 9.06 -2.38 -3.45
N GLU A 74 8.87 -3.66 -3.13
CA GLU A 74 9.92 -4.65 -3.25
C GLU A 74 10.16 -5.10 -4.70
N SER A 75 11.17 -5.95 -4.86
CA SER A 75 11.59 -6.75 -6.03
C SER A 75 10.53 -6.95 -7.14
N PRO A 76 10.91 -7.23 -8.41
CA PRO A 76 10.01 -7.17 -9.57
C PRO A 76 8.71 -7.99 -9.52
N SER A 77 8.47 -8.85 -8.52
CA SER A 77 7.23 -9.61 -8.35
C SER A 77 6.91 -9.93 -6.88
N SER A 78 6.68 -8.93 -6.05
CA SER A 78 6.28 -9.16 -4.65
C SER A 78 4.79 -9.43 -4.52
N LEU A 79 4.39 -10.30 -3.59
CA LEU A 79 2.98 -10.50 -3.21
C LEU A 79 2.44 -9.28 -2.45
N ALA A 80 3.32 -8.52 -1.79
CA ALA A 80 2.95 -7.37 -1.00
C ALA A 80 3.97 -6.22 -1.06
N TRP A 81 3.51 -5.02 -0.78
CA TRP A 81 4.32 -3.81 -0.63
C TRP A 81 3.71 -2.94 0.46
N SER A 82 4.41 -1.91 0.95
CA SER A 82 3.92 -1.15 2.09
C SER A 82 3.74 0.34 1.81
N ILE A 83 2.76 0.92 2.51
CA ILE A 83 2.52 2.35 2.60
C ILE A 83 2.77 2.76 4.04
N ARG A 84 3.57 3.79 4.22
CA ARG A 84 3.73 4.47 5.50
C ARG A 84 3.26 5.90 5.40
N THR A 85 2.54 6.39 6.41
CA THR A 85 1.97 7.74 6.39
C THR A 85 1.88 8.38 7.79
N SER A 86 1.83 9.70 7.82
CA SER A 86 1.60 10.52 9.00
C SER A 86 0.25 10.27 9.70
N HIS A 87 0.20 10.38 11.03
CA HIS A 87 -1.02 10.22 11.86
C HIS A 87 -2.20 11.15 11.48
N ARG A 88 -1.94 12.31 10.88
CA ARG A 88 -2.97 13.35 10.62
C ARG A 88 -3.57 13.29 9.23
N ALA A 89 -3.00 12.50 8.32
CA ALA A 89 -3.64 12.26 7.03
C ALA A 89 -5.04 11.67 7.28
N THR A 90 -6.01 11.98 6.43
CA THR A 90 -7.30 11.28 6.33
C THR A 90 -7.05 9.85 5.77
N GLN A 91 -6.30 9.04 6.53
CA GLN A 91 -5.52 7.88 6.09
C GLN A 91 -6.33 6.84 5.32
N ARG A 92 -7.52 6.50 5.80
CA ARG A 92 -8.35 5.46 5.18
C ARG A 92 -8.90 5.86 3.83
N ALA A 93 -9.19 7.15 3.61
CA ALA A 93 -9.70 7.62 2.33
C ALA A 93 -8.63 7.51 1.23
N VAL A 94 -7.39 7.87 1.56
CA VAL A 94 -6.26 7.83 0.63
C VAL A 94 -5.83 6.39 0.35
N VAL A 95 -5.70 5.56 1.38
CA VAL A 95 -5.39 4.14 1.21
C VAL A 95 -6.50 3.44 0.41
N ALA A 96 -7.78 3.71 0.69
CA ALA A 96 -8.90 3.18 -0.09
C ALA A 96 -8.86 3.64 -1.56
N GLN A 97 -8.45 4.88 -1.83
CA GLN A 97 -8.27 5.38 -3.20
C GLN A 97 -7.16 4.62 -3.92
N ILE A 98 -6.01 4.40 -3.27
CA ILE A 98 -4.92 3.58 -3.82
C ILE A 98 -5.42 2.17 -4.11
N CYS A 99 -6.08 1.52 -3.15
CA CYS A 99 -6.70 0.21 -3.29
C CYS A 99 -7.66 0.15 -4.49
N ARG A 100 -8.50 1.17 -4.65
CA ARG A 100 -9.43 1.28 -5.78
C ARG A 100 -8.72 1.38 -7.13
N THR A 101 -7.69 2.22 -7.23
CA THR A 101 -6.97 2.44 -8.48
C THR A 101 -6.16 1.22 -8.89
N LEU A 102 -5.58 0.50 -7.94
CA LEU A 102 -4.73 -0.67 -8.21
C LEU A 102 -5.49 -2.00 -8.18
N GLY A 103 -6.74 -2.02 -7.72
CA GLY A 103 -7.49 -3.25 -7.48
C GLY A 103 -6.89 -4.06 -6.33
N CYS A 104 -6.38 -3.38 -5.30
CA CYS A 104 -5.69 -3.96 -4.16
C CYS A 104 -6.53 -3.88 -2.89
N LEU A 105 -6.05 -4.57 -1.86
CA LEU A 105 -6.51 -4.47 -0.48
C LEU A 105 -5.33 -4.04 0.40
N ALA A 106 -5.61 -3.33 1.49
CA ALA A 106 -4.58 -2.92 2.44
C ALA A 106 -4.92 -3.39 3.86
N PHE A 107 -3.96 -3.98 4.55
CA PHE A 107 -4.05 -4.34 5.95
C PHE A 107 -3.48 -3.22 6.82
N ASP A 108 -4.29 -2.69 7.72
CA ASP A 108 -3.91 -1.75 8.77
C ASP A 108 -3.51 -2.54 10.02
N GLY A 109 -2.20 -2.68 10.26
CA GLY A 109 -1.68 -3.45 11.39
C GLY A 109 -1.92 -2.80 12.76
N GLN A 110 -2.25 -1.50 12.81
CA GLN A 110 -2.56 -0.83 14.08
C GLN A 110 -4.03 -0.99 14.45
N ALA A 111 -4.92 -0.89 13.46
CA ALA A 111 -6.35 -1.09 13.67
C ALA A 111 -6.76 -2.58 13.61
N MET A 112 -5.88 -3.46 13.11
CA MET A 112 -6.20 -4.87 12.83
C MET A 112 -7.40 -4.99 11.89
N THR A 113 -7.41 -4.18 10.82
CA THR A 113 -8.51 -4.14 9.86
C THR A 113 -8.02 -4.17 8.42
N MET A 114 -8.82 -4.78 7.56
CA MET A 114 -8.65 -4.68 6.11
C MET A 114 -9.34 -3.44 5.56
N ILE A 115 -8.75 -2.83 4.53
CA ILE A 115 -9.29 -1.69 3.78
C ILE A 115 -9.46 -2.13 2.32
N GLY A 116 -10.71 -2.10 1.84
CA GLY A 116 -11.06 -2.45 0.47
C GLY A 116 -11.09 -1.26 -0.51
N PRO A 117 -11.20 -1.52 -1.82
CA PRO A 117 -11.34 -0.50 -2.86
C PRO A 117 -12.65 0.31 -2.75
N ASP A 118 -13.67 -0.23 -2.10
CA ASP A 118 -14.91 0.48 -1.77
C ASP A 118 -14.80 1.30 -0.48
N GLY A 119 -13.62 1.30 0.17
CA GLY A 119 -13.37 1.98 1.43
C GLY A 119 -14.02 1.30 2.64
N LYS A 120 -14.66 0.14 2.45
CA LYS A 120 -15.17 -0.64 3.56
C LYS A 120 -14.02 -1.29 4.30
N THR A 121 -14.20 -1.38 5.62
CA THR A 121 -13.30 -2.10 6.51
C THR A 121 -13.97 -3.32 7.08
N PHE A 122 -13.27 -4.45 7.12
CA PHE A 122 -13.72 -5.65 7.82
C PHE A 122 -12.66 -6.07 8.85
N ALA A 123 -13.15 -6.56 9.99
CA ALA A 123 -12.34 -6.86 11.17
C ALA A 123 -11.65 -8.22 11.05
N THR A 124 -10.55 -8.39 11.78
CA THR A 124 -9.90 -9.67 12.06
C THR A 124 -10.76 -10.46 13.05
N GLY A 125 -11.84 -11.09 12.56
CA GLY A 125 -12.67 -12.02 13.34
C GLY A 125 -12.02 -13.39 13.48
#